data_AF-A0A918CG30-F1
#
_entry.id   AF-A0A918CG30-F1
#
_cell.length_a   1.000
_cell.length_b   1.000
_cell.length_c   1.000
_cell.angle_alpha   90.00
_cell.angle_beta   90.00
_cell.angle_gamma   90.00
#
_symmetry.space_group_name_H-M   'P 1'
#
loop_
_entity.id
_entity.type
_entity.pdbx_description
1 polymer ?
#
loop_
_entity_poly.entity_id
_entity_poly.type
_entity_poly.pdbx_seq_one_letter_code
_entity_poly.pdbx_strand_id
1 'polypeptide(L)'
;MRRCWAKRGVRPTAPHANGFEWTYLYGFVHPFSGRTDVLRFDAVDIASFNAALSMFKARFDPADERLLVVVVDNAGWHRSPKVVVPSGVQLVFTLPYTPELMPAEHLWIPLKEGLVNRAWPSLQALIEPLDQRCV
;
A
#
# COMPACT_ATOMS: atom_id res chain seq x y z
N MET A 1 -5.97 8.33 13.82
CA MET A 1 -5.55 8.22 15.23
C MET A 1 -5.76 6.80 15.73
N ARG A 2 -5.00 6.35 16.74
CA ARG A 2 -5.19 5.09 17.48
C ARG A 2 -5.26 5.39 18.99
N ARG A 3 -5.77 4.43 19.77
CA ARG A 3 -5.81 4.51 21.25
C ARG A 3 -4.41 4.77 21.81
N CYS A 4 -4.32 5.59 22.85
CA CYS A 4 -3.08 5.89 23.58
C CYS A 4 -3.30 5.76 25.09
N TRP A 5 -2.21 5.44 25.80
CA TRP A 5 -2.22 5.27 27.25
C TRP A 5 -1.73 6.54 27.93
N ALA A 6 -2.33 6.87 29.07
CA ALA A 6 -1.88 7.92 29.97
C ALA A 6 -1.96 7.43 31.41
N LYS A 7 -1.22 8.09 32.32
CA LYS A 7 -1.31 7.80 33.75
C LYS A 7 -2.73 8.08 34.26
N ARG A 8 -3.16 7.35 35.29
CA ARG A 8 -4.48 7.57 35.94
C ARG A 8 -4.60 9.04 36.37
N GLY A 9 -5.72 9.67 36.06
CA GLY A 9 -5.97 11.09 36.33
C GLY A 9 -5.43 12.05 35.28
N VAL A 10 -4.72 11.55 34.25
CA VAL A 10 -4.21 12.36 33.13
C VAL A 10 -5.02 12.06 31.87
N ARG A 11 -5.48 13.12 31.18
CA ARG A 11 -6.17 12.97 29.90
C ARG A 11 -5.17 12.55 28.82
N PRO A 12 -5.40 11.43 28.09
CA PRO A 12 -4.55 11.06 26.97
C PRO A 12 -4.67 12.08 25.83
N THR A 13 -3.53 12.47 25.25
CA THR A 13 -3.45 13.36 24.10
C THR A 13 -2.65 12.70 22.98
N ALA A 14 -3.06 12.93 21.74
CA ALA A 14 -2.34 12.49 20.55
C ALA A 14 -2.25 13.69 19.59
N PRO A 15 -1.03 14.07 19.14
CA PRO A 15 -0.89 15.15 18.18
C PRO A 15 -1.53 14.78 16.84
N HIS A 16 -2.08 15.78 16.18
CA HIS A 16 -2.69 15.68 14.86
C HIS A 16 -2.34 16.93 14.06
N ALA A 17 -1.93 16.74 12.82
CA ALA A 17 -1.72 17.81 11.87
C ALA A 17 -2.58 17.56 10.64
N ASN A 18 -3.33 18.57 10.22
CA ASN A 18 -3.97 18.59 8.91
C ASN A 18 -2.93 19.08 7.91
N GLY A 19 -2.64 18.28 6.89
CA GLY A 19 -1.78 18.64 5.77
C GLY A 19 -2.47 18.37 4.45
N PHE A 20 -1.98 18.98 3.38
CA PHE A 20 -2.45 18.79 2.01
C PHE A 20 -1.38 18.13 1.13
N GLU A 21 -0.40 17.49 1.75
CA GLU A 21 0.64 16.71 1.08
C GLU A 21 0.41 15.22 1.35
N TRP A 22 0.67 14.38 0.36
CA TRP A 22 0.51 12.94 0.44
C TRP A 22 1.49 12.24 -0.50
N THR A 23 1.74 10.98 -0.22
CA THR A 23 2.42 10.03 -1.11
C THR A 23 1.58 8.77 -1.19
N TYR A 24 1.78 7.98 -2.24
CA TYR A 24 1.00 6.78 -2.50
C TYR A 24 1.87 5.54 -2.39
N LEU A 25 1.28 4.45 -1.89
CA LEU A 25 1.92 3.15 -1.82
C LEU A 25 1.10 2.13 -2.60
N TYR A 26 1.77 1.31 -3.39
CA TYR A 26 1.23 0.07 -3.94
C TYR A 26 1.87 -1.08 -3.18
N GLY A 27 1.05 -1.93 -2.57
CA GLY A 27 1.49 -3.05 -1.75
C GLY A 27 1.05 -4.36 -2.35
N PHE A 28 1.98 -5.30 -2.49
CA PHE A 28 1.74 -6.66 -2.93
C PHE A 28 2.06 -7.61 -1.79
N VAL A 29 1.23 -8.63 -1.60
CA VAL A 29 1.48 -9.70 -0.63
C VAL A 29 1.14 -11.04 -1.24
N HIS A 30 2.02 -12.01 -1.05
CA HIS A 30 1.72 -13.41 -1.29
C HIS A 30 1.11 -14.02 -0.01
N PRO A 31 -0.21 -14.30 0.04
CA PRO A 31 -0.90 -14.57 1.30
C PRO A 31 -0.37 -15.79 2.05
N PHE A 32 0.07 -16.81 1.32
CA PHE A 32 0.55 -18.06 1.93
C PHE A 32 1.93 -17.92 2.58
N SER A 33 2.88 -17.25 1.92
CA SER A 33 4.25 -17.14 2.43
C SER A 33 4.50 -15.84 3.20
N GLY A 34 3.57 -14.89 3.19
CA GLY A 34 3.75 -13.56 3.77
C GLY A 34 4.81 -12.71 3.05
N ARG A 35 5.27 -13.11 1.87
CA ARG A 35 6.26 -12.34 1.10
C ARG A 35 5.60 -11.06 0.58
N THR A 36 6.18 -9.91 0.88
CA THR A 36 5.63 -8.60 0.57
C THR A 36 6.53 -7.81 -0.37
N ASP A 37 5.94 -6.85 -1.06
CA ASP A 37 6.66 -5.75 -1.70
C ASP A 37 5.82 -4.49 -1.62
N VAL A 38 6.46 -3.35 -1.42
CA VAL A 38 5.81 -2.05 -1.30
C VAL A 38 6.54 -1.05 -2.18
N LEU A 39 5.80 -0.41 -3.07
CA LEU A 39 6.30 0.57 -4.04
C LEU A 39 5.70 1.94 -3.72
N ARG A 40 6.55 2.96 -3.58
CA ARG A 40 6.12 4.33 -3.36
C ARG A 40 6.02 5.11 -4.66
N PHE A 41 4.95 5.89 -4.81
CA PHE A 41 4.64 6.72 -5.96
C PHE A 41 4.14 8.10 -5.53
N ASP A 42 4.25 9.06 -6.44
CA ASP A 42 3.76 10.43 -6.22
C ASP A 42 2.31 10.62 -6.70
N ALA A 43 1.73 9.61 -7.37
CA ALA A 43 0.37 9.61 -7.87
C ALA A 43 -0.33 8.24 -7.73
N VAL A 44 -1.67 8.28 -7.79
CA VAL A 44 -2.51 7.09 -7.96
C VAL A 44 -3.32 7.24 -9.24
N ASP A 45 -2.81 6.64 -10.31
CA ASP A 45 -3.37 6.72 -11.64
C ASP A 45 -2.98 5.50 -12.48
N ILE A 46 -3.41 5.49 -13.75
CA ILE A 46 -3.14 4.38 -14.68
C ILE A 46 -1.64 4.23 -14.95
N ALA A 47 -0.90 5.35 -15.03
CA ALA A 47 0.54 5.31 -15.32
C ALA A 47 1.31 4.69 -14.15
N SER A 48 0.99 5.10 -12.93
CA SER A 48 1.57 4.56 -11.69
C SER A 48 1.21 3.09 -11.52
N PHE A 49 -0.02 2.69 -11.82
CA PHE A 49 -0.43 1.28 -11.76
C PHE A 49 0.29 0.40 -12.78
N ASN A 50 0.44 0.86 -14.04
CA ASN A 50 1.22 0.15 -15.06
C ASN A 50 2.69 -0.01 -14.64
N ALA A 51 3.28 1.06 -14.08
CA ALA A 51 4.64 1.00 -13.55
C ALA A 51 4.76 0.00 -12.39
N ALA A 52 3.79 0.00 -11.46
CA ALA A 52 3.75 -0.93 -10.34
C ALA A 52 3.67 -2.39 -10.81
N LEU A 53 2.82 -2.72 -11.79
CA LEU A 53 2.73 -4.07 -12.35
C LEU A 53 4.02 -4.52 -13.03
N SER A 54 4.67 -3.63 -13.78
CA SER A 54 5.95 -3.91 -14.44
C SER A 54 7.05 -4.20 -13.41
N MET A 55 7.18 -3.35 -12.39
CA MET A 55 8.14 -3.55 -11.30
C MET A 55 7.85 -4.83 -10.51
N PHE A 56 6.58 -5.10 -10.21
CA PHE A 56 6.14 -6.33 -9.55
C PHE A 56 6.57 -7.58 -10.35
N LYS A 57 6.28 -7.61 -11.66
CA LYS A 57 6.68 -8.74 -12.52
C LYS A 57 8.19 -8.94 -12.51
N ALA A 58 8.96 -7.88 -12.68
CA ALA A 58 10.42 -7.94 -12.70
C ALA A 58 11.02 -8.45 -11.38
N ARG A 59 10.40 -8.11 -10.24
CA ARG A 59 10.88 -8.54 -8.92
C ARG A 59 10.48 -9.97 -8.55
N PHE A 60 9.29 -10.40 -8.94
CA PHE A 60 8.72 -11.67 -8.48
C PHE A 60 8.83 -12.84 -9.45
N ASP A 61 8.99 -12.56 -10.74
CA ASP A 61 9.20 -13.56 -11.77
C ASP A 61 10.06 -13.01 -12.94
N PRO A 62 11.34 -12.66 -12.68
CA PRO A 62 12.25 -12.15 -13.71
C PRO A 62 12.55 -13.15 -14.83
N ALA A 63 12.41 -14.46 -14.57
CA ALA A 63 12.68 -15.53 -15.53
C ALA A 63 11.50 -15.83 -16.47
N ASP A 64 10.33 -15.25 -16.21
CA ASP A 64 9.09 -15.49 -16.99
C ASP A 64 8.61 -16.95 -17.00
N GLU A 65 8.72 -17.61 -15.85
CA GLU A 65 8.40 -19.04 -15.70
C GLU A 65 7.07 -19.27 -14.97
N ARG A 66 6.43 -18.22 -14.45
CA ARG A 66 5.26 -18.33 -13.56
C ARG A 66 4.11 -17.48 -14.05
N LEU A 67 2.89 -17.98 -13.84
CA LEU A 67 1.69 -17.15 -13.88
C LEU A 67 1.53 -16.46 -12.52
N LEU A 68 1.65 -15.14 -12.50
CA LEU A 68 1.40 -14.30 -11.34
C LEU A 68 -0.05 -13.81 -11.35
N VAL A 69 -0.85 -14.31 -10.41
CA VAL A 69 -2.24 -13.85 -10.22
C VAL A 69 -2.25 -12.72 -9.18
N VAL A 70 -2.65 -11.53 -9.62
CA VAL A 70 -2.73 -10.33 -8.78
C VAL A 70 -4.19 -10.00 -8.52
N VAL A 71 -4.60 -10.09 -7.26
CA VAL A 71 -5.94 -9.73 -6.82
C VAL A 71 -6.00 -8.22 -6.57
N VAL A 72 -6.93 -7.53 -7.23
CA VAL A 72 -7.12 -6.08 -7.15
C VAL A 72 -8.56 -5.71 -6.86
N ASP A 73 -8.78 -4.53 -6.30
CA ASP A 73 -10.11 -3.96 -6.12
C ASP A 73 -10.67 -3.36 -7.42
N ASN A 74 -11.83 -2.73 -7.32
CA ASN A 74 -12.57 -2.17 -8.46
C ASN A 74 -12.26 -0.69 -8.73
N ALA A 75 -11.12 -0.16 -8.27
CA ALA A 75 -10.76 1.23 -8.53
C ALA A 75 -10.73 1.54 -10.03
N GLY A 76 -11.17 2.75 -10.41
CA GLY A 76 -11.33 3.13 -11.82
C GLY A 76 -10.04 3.00 -12.63
N TRP A 77 -8.88 3.27 -12.02
CA TRP A 77 -7.57 3.11 -12.66
C TRP A 77 -7.15 1.64 -12.83
N HIS A 78 -7.65 0.69 -12.02
CA HIS A 78 -7.41 -0.75 -12.23
C HIS A 78 -8.22 -1.33 -13.39
N ARG A 79 -9.43 -0.79 -13.63
CA ARG A 79 -10.35 -1.27 -14.68
C ARG A 79 -10.22 -0.54 -16.02
N SER A 80 -9.32 0.45 -16.11
CA SER A 80 -9.15 1.24 -17.31
C SER A 80 -8.66 0.37 -18.49
N PRO A 81 -9.18 0.56 -19.72
CA PRO A 81 -8.66 -0.13 -20.90
C PRO A 81 -7.22 0.30 -21.27
N LYS A 82 -6.69 1.33 -20.60
CA LYS A 82 -5.30 1.79 -20.74
C LYS A 82 -4.32 1.07 -19.80
N VAL A 83 -4.80 0.13 -18.98
CA VAL A 83 -3.93 -0.70 -18.15
C VAL A 83 -3.16 -1.67 -19.05
N VAL A 84 -1.85 -1.70 -18.88
CA VAL A 84 -0.94 -2.61 -19.59
C VAL A 84 -0.49 -3.67 -18.61
N VAL A 85 -1.13 -4.84 -18.67
CA VAL A 85 -0.77 -5.98 -17.82
C VAL A 85 0.43 -6.69 -18.46
N PRO A 86 1.56 -6.87 -17.74
CA PRO A 86 2.72 -7.59 -18.26
C PRO A 86 2.39 -9.04 -18.64
N SER A 87 3.15 -9.61 -19.58
CA SER A 87 3.07 -11.05 -19.88
C SER A 87 3.28 -11.87 -18.59
N GLY A 88 2.56 -12.99 -18.46
CA GLY A 88 2.61 -13.84 -17.27
C GLY A 88 1.93 -13.23 -16.03
N VAL A 89 1.27 -12.07 -16.13
CA VAL A 89 0.47 -11.48 -15.05
C VAL A 89 -1.02 -11.54 -15.41
N GLN A 90 -1.85 -11.95 -14.45
CA GLN A 90 -3.30 -11.91 -14.57
C GLN A 90 -3.92 -11.12 -13.43
N LEU A 91 -4.79 -10.16 -13.75
CA LEU A 91 -5.56 -9.43 -12.76
C LEU A 91 -6.87 -10.18 -12.44
N VAL A 92 -7.19 -10.31 -11.15
CA VAL A 92 -8.46 -10.83 -10.66
C VAL A 92 -9.12 -9.77 -9.79
N PHE A 93 -10.34 -9.41 -10.14
CA PHE A 93 -11.08 -8.36 -9.43
C PHE A 93 -11.91 -8.95 -8.30
N THR A 94 -11.83 -8.34 -7.11
CA THR A 94 -12.67 -8.70 -5.97
C THR A 94 -14.12 -8.22 -6.16
N LEU A 95 -15.01 -8.66 -5.27
CA LEU A 95 -16.36 -8.09 -5.19
C LEU A 95 -16.29 -6.62 -4.76
N PRO A 96 -17.24 -5.77 -5.21
CA PRO A 96 -17.30 -4.39 -4.75
C PRO A 96 -17.48 -4.31 -3.23
N TYR A 97 -16.77 -3.38 -2.59
CA TYR A 97 -16.89 -3.05 -1.17
C TYR A 97 -16.60 -4.20 -0.18
N THR A 98 -15.72 -5.14 -0.55
CA THR A 98 -15.29 -6.25 0.34
C THR A 98 -13.80 -6.17 0.71
N PRO A 99 -13.33 -5.11 1.39
CA PRO A 99 -11.93 -4.98 1.79
C PRO A 99 -11.47 -6.11 2.74
N GLU A 100 -12.37 -6.69 3.52
CA GLU A 100 -12.10 -7.82 4.42
C GLU A 100 -11.65 -9.09 3.68
N LEU A 101 -11.93 -9.19 2.39
CA LEU A 101 -11.49 -10.31 1.54
C LEU A 101 -10.15 -10.05 0.85
N MET A 102 -9.58 -8.84 0.97
CA MET A 102 -8.34 -8.44 0.30
C MET A 102 -7.14 -8.64 1.24
N PRO A 103 -6.26 -9.63 1.00
CA PRO A 103 -5.15 -9.91 1.91
C PRO A 103 -4.17 -8.73 2.07
N ALA A 104 -4.06 -7.89 1.04
CA ALA A 104 -3.19 -6.71 1.05
C ALA A 104 -3.63 -5.65 2.08
N GLU A 105 -4.89 -5.63 2.52
CA GLU A 105 -5.36 -4.67 3.54
C GLU A 105 -4.63 -4.81 4.88
N HIS A 106 -4.13 -6.01 5.17
CA HIS A 106 -3.34 -6.26 6.38
C HIS A 106 -1.96 -5.61 6.35
N LEU A 107 -1.41 -5.27 5.18
CA LEU A 107 -0.11 -4.60 5.04
C LEU A 107 -0.12 -3.20 5.64
N TRP A 108 -1.27 -2.52 5.59
CA TRP A 108 -1.38 -1.14 6.02
C TRP A 108 -1.28 -0.98 7.53
N ILE A 109 -1.60 -2.02 8.31
CA ILE A 109 -1.56 -1.98 9.77
C ILE A 109 -0.14 -1.76 10.31
N PRO A 110 0.86 -2.61 9.98
CA PRO A 110 2.24 -2.46 10.43
C PRO A 110 2.93 -1.23 9.82
N LEU A 111 2.62 -0.87 8.56
CA LEU A 111 3.14 0.35 7.93
C LEU A 111 2.70 1.60 8.71
N LYS A 112 1.39 1.71 9.02
CA LYS A 112 0.84 2.86 9.75
C LYS A 112 1.20 2.88 11.23
N GLU A 113 1.59 1.75 11.83
CA GLU A 113 1.82 1.65 13.27
C GLU A 113 2.93 2.57 13.78
N GLY A 114 4.00 2.78 13.00
CA GLY A 114 5.05 3.73 13.37
C GLY A 114 4.72 5.19 13.11
N LEU A 115 3.68 5.43 12.33
CA LEU A 115 3.32 6.76 11.85
C LEU A 115 2.17 7.38 12.64
N VAL A 116 1.37 6.53 13.28
CA VAL A 116 0.15 6.93 13.99
C VAL A 116 0.44 7.72 15.26
N ASN A 117 -0.50 8.62 15.61
CA ASN A 117 -0.41 9.48 16.81
C ASN A 117 0.83 10.38 16.83
N ARG A 118 1.34 10.74 15.65
CA ARG A 118 2.41 11.72 15.45
C ARG A 118 1.91 12.81 14.52
N ALA A 119 2.34 14.05 14.75
CA ALA A 119 2.22 15.13 13.80
C ALA A 119 3.56 15.28 13.08
N TRP A 120 3.53 15.17 11.76
CA TRP A 120 4.72 15.27 10.91
C TRP A 120 4.85 16.70 10.38
N PRO A 121 6.04 17.33 10.45
CA PRO A 121 6.22 18.72 10.03
C PRO A 121 6.22 18.91 8.51
N SER A 122 6.43 17.85 7.74
CA SER A 122 6.38 17.83 6.27
C SER A 122 6.15 16.41 5.76
N LEU A 123 5.77 16.26 4.48
CA LEU A 123 5.71 14.95 3.84
C LEU A 123 7.06 14.22 3.88
N GLN A 124 8.18 14.93 3.66
CA GLN A 124 9.51 14.32 3.69
C GLN A 124 9.85 13.72 5.06
N ALA A 125 9.47 14.39 6.14
CA ALA A 125 9.68 13.88 7.49
C ALA A 125 8.83 12.63 7.80
N LEU A 126 7.70 12.44 7.11
CA LEU A 126 6.88 11.22 7.18
C LEU A 126 7.45 10.09 6.32
N ILE A 127 7.98 10.42 5.13
CA ILE A 127 8.49 9.44 4.17
C ILE A 127 9.68 8.66 4.72
N GLU A 128 10.64 9.31 5.37
CA GLU A 128 11.84 8.63 5.89
C GLU A 128 11.51 7.45 6.85
N PRO A 129 10.69 7.60 7.90
CA PRO A 129 10.29 6.48 8.75
C PRO A 129 9.27 5.53 8.09
N LEU A 130 8.57 5.96 7.04
CA LEU A 130 7.72 5.07 6.25
C LEU A 130 8.59 4.11 5.42
N ASP A 131 9.59 4.63 4.72
CA ASP A 131 10.49 3.84 3.86
C ASP A 131 11.26 2.79 4.68
N GLN A 132 11.61 3.09 5.94
CA GLN A 132 12.21 2.11 6.88
C GLN A 132 11.29 0.92 7.22
N ARG A 133 9.98 1.03 6.96
CA ARG A 133 8.98 -0.02 7.20
C ARG A 133 8.54 -0.74 5.93
N CYS A 134 8.92 -0.22 4.77
CA CYS A 134 8.75 -0.87 3.48
C CYS A 134 9.90 -1.88 3.31
N VAL A 135 9.73 -3.08 3.87
CA VAL A 135 10.72 -4.18 3.84
C VAL A 135 10.26 -5.30 2.90
#